data_AF-A0AAV2IZE9-F1
#
_entry.id   AF-A0AAV2IZE9-F1
#
_cell.length_a   1.000
_cell.length_b   1.000
_cell.length_c   1.000
_cell.angle_alpha   90.00
_cell.angle_beta   90.00
_cell.angle_gamma   90.00
#
_symmetry.space_group_name_H-M   'P 1'
#
loop_
_entity.id
_entity.type
_entity.pdbx_description
1 polymer ?
#
loop_
_entity_poly.entity_id
_entity_poly.type
_entity_poly.pdbx_seq_one_letter_code
_entity_poly.pdbx_strand_id
1 'polypeptide(L)'
;MIVDFRKSTVPPPPPSVMDSPITSVESFRFLDTTITQDLKWEPTISSLIKKAQQRMYFLRQLRKAKLQFYTAIIESILTSSITSSITSSITSSITSSVTVWFAGATVRDKQRLQRIVRSAEEVIGRSLPSLQDLNNTRLLINRDMGFLLSKSMDTSFQKQQEFMLHNARLQMERQIMMQNQMREQQMAMQIAWSREFLKYFGTFFGLASLGLSVGAIKKRRPGLLGPIVPLGFIFAYQLDMAYGTFVYRMREEAENIMAAEGNRLELPHGIPTFESIEKARRAKNTLTAFLEK
;
A
#
# COMPACT_ATOMS: atom_id res chain seq x y z
N MET A 1 -19.65 9.62 15.86
CA MET A 1 -19.97 10.77 16.74
C MET A 1 -20.03 11.99 15.86
N ILE A 2 -21.18 12.66 15.76
CA ILE A 2 -21.34 13.90 14.99
C ILE A 2 -21.25 15.04 16.01
N VAL A 3 -20.29 15.93 15.85
CA VAL A 3 -20.10 17.10 16.71
C VAL A 3 -20.61 18.31 15.95
N ASP A 4 -21.76 18.84 16.36
CA ASP A 4 -22.35 20.04 15.73
C ASP A 4 -21.82 21.30 16.42
N PHE A 5 -21.17 22.18 15.64
CA PHE A 5 -20.54 23.40 16.13
C PHE A 5 -21.42 24.65 15.94
N ARG A 6 -22.69 24.49 15.54
CA ARG A 6 -23.61 25.60 15.30
C ARG A 6 -24.04 26.25 16.62
N LYS A 7 -24.03 27.59 16.67
CA LYS A 7 -24.50 28.41 17.83
C LYS A 7 -26.03 28.54 17.95
N SER A 8 -26.80 27.82 17.13
CA SER A 8 -28.25 27.97 17.03
C SER A 8 -28.99 26.85 17.79
N THR A 9 -30.05 27.22 18.52
CA THR A 9 -30.82 26.41 19.48
C THR A 9 -31.89 25.48 18.86
N VAL A 10 -31.83 25.17 17.57
CA VAL A 10 -32.81 24.26 16.93
C VAL A 10 -32.24 22.84 16.87
N PRO A 11 -32.88 21.83 17.52
CA PRO A 11 -32.42 20.45 17.47
C PRO A 11 -32.51 19.88 16.04
N PRO A 12 -31.47 19.22 15.50
CA PRO A 12 -31.58 18.52 14.22
C PRO A 12 -32.45 17.25 14.35
N PRO A 13 -33.14 16.84 13.26
CA PRO A 13 -33.85 15.56 13.22
C PRO A 13 -32.86 14.38 13.40
N PRO A 14 -33.29 13.28 14.06
CA PRO A 14 -32.40 12.18 14.41
C PRO A 14 -31.86 11.48 13.15
N PRO A 15 -30.53 11.23 13.06
CA PRO A 15 -29.95 10.54 11.91
C PRO A 15 -30.24 9.04 11.96
N SER A 16 -30.72 8.49 10.85
CA SER A 16 -30.98 7.05 10.64
C SER A 16 -29.83 6.40 9.86
N VAL A 17 -29.29 5.29 10.39
CA VAL A 17 -28.43 4.36 9.64
C VAL A 17 -29.17 3.03 9.59
N MET A 18 -29.52 2.55 8.39
CA MET A 18 -30.36 1.37 8.15
C MET A 18 -31.72 1.39 8.89
N ASP A 19 -32.51 2.46 8.68
CA ASP A 19 -33.93 2.55 9.09
C ASP A 19 -34.26 2.36 10.59
N SER A 20 -33.27 2.38 11.48
CA SER A 20 -33.47 2.38 12.93
C SER A 20 -33.09 3.75 13.54
N PRO A 21 -33.94 4.38 14.37
CA PRO A 21 -33.61 5.63 15.02
C PRO A 21 -32.50 5.43 16.05
N ILE A 22 -31.37 6.13 15.87
CA ILE A 22 -30.25 6.09 16.82
C ILE A 22 -30.65 6.89 18.07
N THR A 23 -30.69 6.24 19.23
CA THR A 23 -30.98 6.90 20.52
C THR A 23 -29.85 7.86 20.86
N SER A 24 -30.19 9.15 21.03
CA SER A 24 -29.27 10.16 21.55
C SER A 24 -28.99 9.83 23.02
N VAL A 25 -27.75 9.53 23.37
CA VAL A 25 -27.35 9.23 24.75
C VAL A 25 -26.91 10.53 25.43
N GLU A 26 -27.58 10.91 26.52
CA GLU A 26 -27.35 12.16 27.26
C GLU A 26 -25.92 12.29 27.82
N SER A 27 -25.27 11.17 28.14
CA SER A 27 -23.88 11.11 28.54
C SER A 27 -23.20 9.80 28.11
N PHE A 28 -21.99 9.91 27.55
CA PHE A 28 -21.21 8.76 27.08
C PHE A 28 -19.84 8.73 27.76
N ARG A 29 -19.43 7.58 28.29
CA ARG A 29 -18.10 7.41 28.91
C ARG A 29 -17.14 6.81 27.89
N PHE A 30 -16.10 7.55 27.53
CA PHE A 30 -15.03 7.11 26.64
C PHE A 30 -13.68 7.34 27.29
N LEU A 31 -12.84 6.30 27.41
CA LEU A 31 -11.49 6.37 27.98
C LEU A 31 -11.44 7.16 29.31
N ASP A 32 -12.34 6.84 30.24
CA ASP A 32 -12.49 7.50 31.55
C ASP A 32 -12.96 8.97 31.53
N THR A 33 -13.33 9.50 30.35
CA THR A 33 -13.94 10.83 30.19
C THR A 33 -15.43 10.70 29.87
N THR A 34 -16.28 11.41 30.62
CA THR A 34 -17.73 11.47 30.37
C THR A 34 -18.03 12.68 29.49
N ILE A 35 -18.55 12.44 28.30
CA ILE A 35 -18.94 13.46 27.33
C ILE A 35 -20.46 13.60 27.42
N THR A 36 -20.95 14.75 27.89
CA THR A 36 -22.38 15.07 27.96
C THR A 36 -22.85 15.81 26.71
N GLN A 37 -24.15 15.74 26.40
CA GLN A 37 -24.75 16.36 25.22
C GLN A 37 -24.58 17.90 25.17
N ASP A 38 -24.49 18.55 26.33
CA ASP A 38 -24.26 19.99 26.49
C ASP A 38 -22.76 20.38 26.52
N LEU A 39 -21.86 19.43 26.23
CA LEU A 39 -20.40 19.56 26.33
C LEU A 39 -19.93 20.17 27.67
N LYS A 40 -20.70 19.99 28.75
CA LYS A 40 -20.27 20.43 30.07
C LYS A 40 -19.27 19.41 30.62
N TRP A 41 -18.03 19.85 30.76
CA TRP A 41 -16.94 19.04 31.29
C TRP A 41 -16.95 18.92 32.82
N GLU A 42 -17.91 19.54 33.52
CA GLU A 42 -18.02 19.56 34.99
C GLU A 42 -18.15 18.13 35.61
N PRO A 43 -18.93 17.18 35.06
CA PRO A 43 -18.98 15.81 35.58
C PRO A 43 -17.63 15.08 35.43
N THR A 44 -16.92 15.31 34.33
CA THR A 44 -15.60 14.70 34.09
C THR A 44 -14.55 15.31 35.00
N ILE A 45 -14.51 16.63 35.13
CA ILE A 45 -13.60 17.33 36.04
C ILE A 45 -13.89 16.96 37.50
N SER A 46 -15.16 16.86 37.92
CA SER A 46 -15.50 16.45 39.28
C SER A 46 -15.09 15.00 39.58
N SER A 47 -15.18 14.10 38.61
CA SER A 47 -14.70 12.72 38.74
C SER A 47 -13.17 12.64 38.89
N LEU A 48 -12.44 13.45 38.11
CA LEU A 48 -10.98 13.58 38.19
C LEU A 48 -10.56 14.18 39.54
N ILE A 49 -11.28 15.21 40.01
CA ILE A 49 -11.09 15.82 41.32
C ILE A 49 -11.27 14.79 42.43
N LYS A 50 -12.33 13.98 42.39
CA LYS A 50 -12.56 12.93 43.41
C LYS A 50 -11.44 11.90 43.43
N LYS A 51 -11.00 11.41 42.26
CA LYS A 51 -9.86 10.47 42.15
C LYS A 51 -8.57 11.10 42.70
N ALA A 52 -8.30 12.36 42.38
CA ALA A 52 -7.14 13.09 42.90
C ALA A 52 -7.22 13.29 44.43
N GLN A 53 -8.39 13.65 44.96
CA GLN A 53 -8.63 13.84 46.39
C GLN A 53 -8.47 12.55 47.19
N GLN A 54 -8.97 11.42 46.68
CA GLN A 54 -8.77 10.10 47.30
C GLN A 54 -7.28 9.77 47.41
N ARG A 55 -6.51 9.96 46.33
CA ARG A 55 -5.05 9.76 46.34
C ARG A 55 -4.35 10.70 47.32
N MET A 56 -4.75 11.97 47.38
CA MET A 56 -4.25 12.94 48.34
C MET A 56 -4.52 12.56 49.80
N TYR A 57 -5.67 11.94 50.08
CA TYR A 57 -6.00 11.47 51.42
C TYR A 57 -5.04 10.38 51.91
N PHE A 58 -4.73 9.39 51.06
CA PHE A 58 -3.73 8.37 51.38
C PHE A 58 -2.33 8.97 51.62
N LEU A 59 -1.93 9.97 50.82
CA LEU A 59 -0.65 10.66 51.00
C LEU A 59 -0.58 11.44 52.31
N ARG A 60 -1.67 12.10 52.71
CA ARG A 60 -1.76 12.77 54.01
C ARG A 60 -1.65 11.78 55.17
N GLN A 61 -2.22 10.58 55.03
CA GLN A 61 -2.08 9.51 56.02
C GLN A 61 -0.63 9.00 56.10
N LEU A 62 0.02 8.78 54.96
CA LEU A 62 1.44 8.39 54.92
C LEU A 62 2.35 9.42 55.57
N ARG A 63 2.08 10.72 55.36
CA ARG A 63 2.79 11.82 56.03
C ARG A 63 2.55 11.84 57.55
N LYS A 64 1.33 11.51 57.99
CA LYS A 64 0.97 11.45 59.42
C LYS A 64 1.60 10.24 60.13
N ALA A 65 1.78 9.13 59.42
CA ALA A 65 2.39 7.91 59.94
C ALA A 65 3.90 8.01 60.22
N LYS A 66 4.48 9.22 60.18
CA LYS A 66 5.87 9.60 60.53
C LYS A 66 6.77 8.42 60.89
N LEU A 67 7.54 7.93 59.92
CA LEU A 67 8.75 7.14 60.12
C LEU A 67 9.73 7.95 60.98
N GLN A 68 9.65 7.85 62.31
CA GLN A 68 10.47 8.61 63.26
C GLN A 68 11.95 8.21 63.30
N PHE A 69 12.42 7.27 62.46
CA PHE A 69 13.77 6.72 62.57
C PHE A 69 14.59 6.69 61.26
N TYR A 70 14.06 7.19 60.14
CA TYR A 70 14.73 7.11 58.83
C TYR A 70 14.70 8.42 58.02
N THR A 71 14.40 9.53 58.71
CA THR A 71 13.94 10.79 58.12
C THR A 71 14.89 11.44 57.12
N ALA A 72 16.22 11.36 57.24
CA ALA A 72 17.09 12.11 56.31
C ALA A 72 17.38 11.41 54.97
N ILE A 73 17.55 10.08 54.97
CA ILE A 73 17.98 9.32 53.78
C ILE A 73 16.76 8.87 52.96
N ILE A 74 15.67 8.51 53.64
CA ILE A 74 14.39 8.19 52.99
C ILE A 74 13.74 9.47 52.44
N GLU A 75 13.97 10.65 53.03
CA GLU A 75 13.48 11.92 52.45
C GLU A 75 14.14 12.32 51.12
N SER A 76 15.22 11.71 50.66
CA SER A 76 15.76 12.02 49.32
C SER A 76 15.29 11.01 48.28
N ILE A 77 15.34 9.71 48.62
CA ILE A 77 15.01 8.60 47.71
C ILE A 77 13.50 8.34 47.66
N LEU A 78 12.85 8.29 48.82
CA LEU A 78 11.41 8.09 48.90
C LEU A 78 10.70 9.36 48.46
N THR A 79 11.18 10.55 48.81
CA THR A 79 10.57 11.80 48.32
C THR A 79 10.76 11.97 46.83
N SER A 80 11.89 11.61 46.22
CA SER A 80 12.01 11.67 44.75
C SER A 80 11.13 10.64 44.04
N SER A 81 11.03 9.41 44.57
CA SER A 81 10.23 8.33 43.97
C SER A 81 8.73 8.47 44.22
N ILE A 82 8.32 8.90 45.42
CA ILE A 82 6.94 9.23 45.75
C ILE A 82 6.55 10.53 45.06
N THR A 83 7.39 11.57 45.04
CA THR A 83 7.07 12.83 44.32
C THR A 83 7.01 12.63 42.81
N SER A 84 7.89 11.81 42.22
CA SER A 84 7.82 11.48 40.79
C SER A 84 6.60 10.62 40.48
N SER A 85 6.22 9.67 41.35
CA SER A 85 5.01 8.87 41.20
C SER A 85 3.73 9.69 41.41
N ILE A 86 3.70 10.63 42.35
CA ILE A 86 2.59 11.56 42.58
C ILE A 86 2.48 12.56 41.43
N THR A 87 3.59 13.19 41.05
CA THR A 87 3.65 14.12 39.92
C THR A 87 3.23 13.36 38.67
N SER A 88 3.77 12.18 38.39
CA SER A 88 3.38 11.35 37.25
C SER A 88 1.92 10.87 37.33
N SER A 89 1.34 10.59 38.50
CA SER A 89 -0.05 10.12 38.62
C SER A 89 -1.08 11.25 38.52
N ILE A 90 -0.80 12.41 39.13
CA ILE A 90 -1.63 13.62 39.00
C ILE A 90 -1.48 14.17 37.59
N THR A 91 -0.24 14.28 37.11
CA THR A 91 0.09 14.71 35.75
C THR A 91 -0.54 13.76 34.76
N SER A 92 -0.36 12.43 34.79
CA SER A 92 -0.97 11.50 33.81
C SER A 92 -2.50 11.57 33.77
N SER A 93 -3.17 11.65 34.92
CA SER A 93 -4.65 11.71 34.99
C SER A 93 -5.18 13.03 34.41
N ILE A 94 -4.45 14.12 34.62
CA ILE A 94 -4.77 15.45 34.07
C ILE A 94 -4.33 15.50 32.59
N THR A 95 -3.18 14.95 32.26
CA THR A 95 -2.45 15.12 31.00
C THR A 95 -3.00 14.30 29.86
N SER A 96 -3.57 13.12 30.11
CA SER A 96 -4.18 12.31 29.05
C SER A 96 -5.40 12.97 28.41
N SER A 97 -6.04 13.89 29.13
CA SER A 97 -7.31 14.50 28.72
C SER A 97 -7.29 16.03 28.72
N VAL A 98 -6.31 16.70 29.34
CA VAL A 98 -6.22 18.17 29.43
C VAL A 98 -6.32 18.84 28.07
N THR A 99 -5.69 18.31 27.03
CA THR A 99 -5.74 18.93 25.69
C THR A 99 -7.17 18.96 25.12
N VAL A 100 -8.03 18.03 25.54
CA VAL A 100 -9.41 17.89 25.05
C VAL A 100 -10.38 18.78 25.82
N TRP A 101 -10.26 18.88 27.15
CA TRP A 101 -11.22 19.62 27.99
C TRP A 101 -10.72 20.97 28.51
N PHE A 102 -9.42 21.27 28.50
CA PHE A 102 -8.88 22.51 29.08
C PHE A 102 -9.37 23.76 28.35
N ALA A 103 -9.61 23.69 27.04
CA ALA A 103 -10.21 24.78 26.26
C ALA A 103 -11.70 25.02 26.60
N GLY A 104 -12.45 23.97 26.91
CA GLY A 104 -13.88 24.02 27.22
C GLY A 104 -14.26 24.13 28.71
N ALA A 105 -13.28 24.02 29.62
CA ALA A 105 -13.53 24.05 31.05
C ALA A 105 -13.75 25.47 31.60
N THR A 106 -14.72 25.61 32.52
CA THR A 106 -15.03 26.89 33.17
C THR A 106 -13.87 27.37 34.06
N VAL A 107 -13.78 28.68 34.28
CA VAL A 107 -12.76 29.29 35.15
C VAL A 107 -12.84 28.74 36.58
N ARG A 108 -14.06 28.46 37.06
CA ARG A 108 -14.31 27.87 38.38
C ARG A 108 -13.68 26.49 38.53
N ASP A 109 -13.79 25.65 37.50
CA ASP A 109 -13.26 24.28 37.53
C ASP A 109 -11.73 24.25 37.42
N LYS A 110 -11.16 25.14 36.60
CA LYS A 110 -9.70 25.37 36.54
C LYS A 110 -9.15 25.78 37.90
N GLN A 111 -9.83 26.66 38.62
CA GLN A 111 -9.45 27.08 39.97
C GLN A 111 -9.59 25.96 41.01
N ARG A 112 -10.60 25.09 40.89
CA ARG A 112 -10.77 23.93 41.79
C ARG A 112 -9.62 22.93 41.60
N LEU A 113 -9.25 22.65 40.35
CA LEU A 113 -8.11 21.79 40.04
C LEU A 113 -6.79 22.40 40.52
N GLN A 114 -6.59 23.71 40.30
CA GLN A 114 -5.40 24.40 40.79
C GLN A 114 -5.31 24.39 42.32
N ARG A 115 -6.44 24.44 43.05
CA ARG A 115 -6.44 24.27 44.51
C ARG A 115 -5.95 22.89 44.95
N ILE A 116 -6.28 21.84 44.20
CA ILE A 116 -5.77 20.50 44.48
C ILE A 116 -4.28 20.41 44.17
N VAL A 117 -3.83 21.04 43.09
CA VAL A 117 -2.39 21.17 42.78
C VAL A 117 -1.68 21.91 43.91
N ARG A 118 -2.21 23.04 44.42
CA ARG A 118 -1.63 23.78 45.56
C ARG A 118 -1.64 22.98 46.86
N SER A 119 -2.72 22.27 47.15
CA SER A 119 -2.75 21.33 48.28
C SER A 119 -1.76 20.18 48.10
N ALA A 120 -1.44 19.79 46.87
CA ALA A 120 -0.39 18.82 46.59
C ALA A 120 1.00 19.45 46.78
N GLU A 121 1.22 20.69 46.34
CA GLU A 121 2.44 21.46 46.62
C GLU A 121 2.70 21.58 48.12
N GLU A 122 1.68 21.89 48.93
CA GLU A 122 1.77 21.97 50.39
C GLU A 122 2.05 20.62 51.07
N VAL A 123 1.63 19.51 50.46
CA VAL A 123 1.90 18.16 50.98
C VAL A 123 3.30 17.68 50.58
N ILE A 124 3.79 18.12 49.42
CA ILE A 124 5.06 17.70 48.79
C ILE A 124 6.23 18.63 49.16
N GLY A 125 5.98 19.90 49.48
CA GLY A 125 6.99 20.90 49.82
C GLY A 125 7.80 21.46 48.64
N ARG A 126 7.30 21.33 47.40
CA ARG A 126 7.93 21.86 46.17
C ARG A 126 6.91 22.56 45.28
N SER A 127 7.37 23.51 44.46
CA SER A 127 6.55 24.16 43.43
C SER A 127 6.24 23.17 42.30
N LEU A 128 4.96 22.93 42.03
CA LEU A 128 4.49 22.14 40.90
C LEU A 128 4.27 23.08 39.69
N PRO A 129 4.50 22.61 38.46
CA PRO A 129 4.19 23.39 37.28
C PRO A 129 2.70 23.69 37.22
N SER A 130 2.37 24.92 36.80
CA SER A 130 0.96 25.32 36.71
C SER A 130 0.25 24.48 35.65
N LEU A 131 -1.08 24.35 35.79
CA LEU A 131 -1.91 23.62 34.82
C LEU A 131 -1.77 24.18 33.39
N GLN A 132 -1.43 25.46 33.25
CA GLN A 132 -1.18 26.12 31.97
C GLN A 132 0.16 25.69 31.36
N ASP A 133 1.23 25.67 32.17
CA ASP A 133 2.57 25.28 31.71
C ASP A 133 2.60 23.81 31.27
N LEU A 134 1.85 22.96 31.99
CA LEU A 134 1.69 21.56 31.64
C LEU A 134 0.98 21.37 30.28
N ASN A 135 -0.05 22.17 30.01
CA ASN A 135 -0.74 22.17 28.72
C ASN A 135 0.17 22.63 27.58
N ASN A 136 0.92 23.72 27.79
CA ASN A 136 1.84 24.28 26.79
C ASN A 136 2.99 23.32 26.47
N THR A 137 3.58 22.69 27.49
CA THR A 137 4.65 21.69 27.33
C THR A 137 4.16 20.50 26.50
N ARG A 138 2.91 20.08 26.66
CA ARG A 138 2.32 18.99 25.88
C ARG A 138 2.04 19.35 24.43
N LEU A 139 1.56 20.57 24.17
CA LEU A 139 1.38 21.04 22.80
C LEU A 139 2.70 21.08 22.03
N LEU A 140 3.79 21.47 22.69
CA LEU A 140 5.14 21.46 22.11
C LEU A 140 5.63 20.04 21.84
N ILE A 141 5.53 19.13 22.83
CA ILE A 141 5.94 17.72 22.66
C ILE A 141 5.17 17.02 21.53
N ASN A 142 3.86 17.26 21.43
CA ASN A 142 3.04 16.66 20.38
C ASN A 142 3.40 17.21 18.99
N ARG A 143 3.74 18.50 18.89
CA ARG A 143 4.18 19.14 17.65
C ARG A 143 5.53 18.61 17.17
N ASP A 144 6.49 18.44 18.08
CA ASP A 144 7.82 17.93 17.76
C ASP A 144 7.78 16.44 17.39
N MET A 145 6.99 15.63 18.11
CA MET A 145 6.77 14.23 17.72
C MET A 145 6.09 14.11 16.36
N GLY A 146 5.10 14.95 16.06
CA GLY A 146 4.46 14.97 14.74
C GLY A 146 5.44 15.31 13.61
N PHE A 147 6.34 16.28 13.85
CA PHE A 147 7.37 16.66 12.88
C PHE A 147 8.43 15.56 12.68
N LEU A 148 8.91 14.93 13.76
CA LEU A 148 9.88 13.84 13.69
C LEU A 148 9.30 12.58 13.04
N LEU A 149 8.03 12.27 13.32
CA LEU A 149 7.32 11.17 12.68
C LEU A 149 7.15 11.44 11.18
N SER A 150 6.75 12.66 10.78
CA SER A 150 6.66 13.04 9.37
C SER A 150 8.01 12.87 8.67
N LYS A 151 9.09 13.43 9.21
CA LYS A 151 10.43 13.38 8.61
C LYS A 151 10.97 11.94 8.48
N SER A 152 10.69 11.08 9.46
CA SER A 152 11.10 9.67 9.39
C SER A 152 10.23 8.86 8.41
N MET A 153 8.93 9.17 8.28
CA MET A 153 8.05 8.56 7.28
C MET A 153 8.43 9.00 5.86
N ASP A 154 8.72 10.28 5.63
CA ASP A 154 9.09 10.82 4.31
C ASP A 154 10.39 10.19 3.79
N THR A 155 11.42 10.09 4.65
CA THR A 155 12.70 9.45 4.29
C THR A 155 12.56 7.94 4.05
N SER A 156 11.67 7.27 4.77
CA SER A 156 11.38 5.84 4.58
C SER A 156 10.60 5.60 3.29
N PHE A 157 9.61 6.44 2.99
CA PHE A 157 8.82 6.37 1.77
C PHE A 157 9.68 6.66 0.54
N GLN A 158 10.56 7.66 0.61
CA GLN A 158 11.49 7.98 -0.48
C GLN A 158 12.45 6.83 -0.76
N LYS A 159 13.09 6.26 0.28
CA LYS A 159 13.92 5.05 0.12
C LYS A 159 13.13 3.88 -0.44
N GLN A 160 11.91 3.65 0.05
CA GLN A 160 11.04 2.60 -0.47
C GLN A 160 10.68 2.82 -1.94
N GLN A 161 10.44 4.07 -2.36
CA GLN A 161 10.18 4.43 -3.74
C GLN A 161 11.42 4.21 -4.63
N GLU A 162 12.61 4.56 -4.15
CA GLU A 162 13.87 4.27 -4.85
C GLU A 162 14.13 2.76 -4.99
N PHE A 163 13.91 1.98 -3.93
CA PHE A 163 13.99 0.52 -4.00
C PHE A 163 12.94 -0.07 -4.93
N MET A 164 11.71 0.45 -4.94
CA MET A 164 10.67 0.02 -5.88
C MET A 164 11.08 0.33 -7.33
N LEU A 165 11.56 1.55 -7.60
CA LEU A 165 11.99 1.95 -8.94
C LEU A 165 13.21 1.14 -9.42
N HIS A 166 14.19 0.91 -8.53
CA HIS A 166 15.37 0.13 -8.84
C HIS A 166 15.01 -1.34 -9.12
N ASN A 167 14.13 -1.95 -8.31
CA ASN A 167 13.64 -3.30 -8.57
C ASN A 167 12.82 -3.37 -9.87
N ALA A 168 11.98 -2.37 -10.17
CA ALA A 168 11.23 -2.31 -11.42
C ALA A 168 12.17 -2.22 -12.64
N ARG A 169 13.24 -1.42 -12.53
CA ARG A 169 14.27 -1.33 -13.58
C ARG A 169 15.00 -2.66 -13.79
N LEU A 170 15.43 -3.31 -12.71
CA LEU A 170 16.08 -4.63 -12.80
C LEU A 170 15.15 -5.68 -13.41
N GLN A 171 13.86 -5.66 -13.07
CA GLN A 171 12.87 -6.54 -13.69
C GLN A 171 12.74 -6.27 -15.20
N MET A 172 12.68 -5.01 -15.62
CA MET A 172 12.65 -4.64 -17.04
C MET A 172 13.93 -5.06 -17.78
N GLU A 173 15.11 -4.84 -17.21
CA GLU A 173 16.39 -5.24 -17.80
C GLU A 173 16.47 -6.77 -17.97
N ARG A 174 15.99 -7.55 -16.99
CA ARG A 174 15.91 -9.02 -17.11
C ARG A 174 14.87 -9.48 -18.11
N GLN A 175 13.72 -8.81 -18.21
CA GLN A 175 12.72 -9.11 -19.23
C GLN A 175 13.25 -8.85 -20.64
N ILE A 176 13.95 -7.73 -20.87
CA ILE A 176 14.57 -7.42 -22.17
C ILE A 176 15.64 -8.45 -22.51
N MET A 177 16.51 -8.79 -21.54
CA MET A 177 17.54 -9.81 -21.73
C MET A 177 16.91 -11.18 -22.06
N MET A 178 15.88 -11.58 -21.33
CA MET A 178 15.16 -12.84 -21.57
C MET A 178 14.49 -12.84 -22.95
N GLN A 179 13.88 -11.72 -23.37
CA GLN A 179 13.30 -11.60 -24.72
C GLN A 179 14.37 -11.71 -25.82
N ASN A 180 15.52 -11.05 -25.64
CA ASN A 180 16.63 -11.15 -26.60
C ASN A 180 17.17 -12.58 -26.67
N GLN A 181 17.35 -13.24 -25.53
CA GLN A 181 17.75 -14.65 -25.49
C GLN A 181 16.72 -15.56 -26.15
N MET A 182 15.43 -15.38 -25.86
CA MET A 182 14.35 -16.15 -26.50
C MET A 182 14.32 -15.93 -28.02
N ARG A 183 14.53 -14.70 -28.50
CA ARG A 183 14.62 -14.39 -29.94
C ARG A 183 15.80 -15.11 -30.58
N GLU A 184 16.99 -15.04 -29.98
CA GLU A 184 18.18 -15.74 -30.47
C GLU A 184 17.98 -17.26 -30.49
N GLN A 185 17.38 -17.82 -29.44
CA GLN A 185 17.06 -19.25 -29.36
C GLN A 185 16.02 -19.67 -30.41
N GLN A 186 14.99 -18.85 -30.65
CA GLN A 186 14.01 -19.11 -31.71
C GLN A 186 14.66 -19.10 -33.10
N MET A 187 15.56 -18.15 -33.36
CA MET A 187 16.30 -18.06 -34.63
C MET A 187 17.23 -19.27 -34.81
N ALA A 188 17.98 -19.63 -33.76
CA ALA A 188 18.86 -20.79 -33.77
C ALA A 188 18.09 -22.10 -33.98
N MET A 189 16.91 -22.23 -33.36
CA MET A 189 16.03 -23.40 -33.53
C MET A 189 15.49 -23.49 -34.96
N GLN A 190 15.08 -22.38 -35.58
CA GLN A 190 14.65 -22.38 -36.99
C GLN A 190 15.79 -22.82 -37.93
N ILE A 191 17.01 -22.33 -37.71
CA ILE A 191 18.18 -22.73 -38.49
C ILE A 191 18.49 -24.21 -38.27
N ALA A 192 18.49 -24.67 -37.02
CA ALA A 192 18.72 -26.09 -36.69
C ALA A 192 17.68 -27.00 -37.35
N TRP A 193 16.39 -26.64 -37.25
CA TRP A 193 15.29 -27.37 -37.86
C TRP A 193 15.43 -27.46 -39.38
N SER A 194 15.78 -26.35 -40.05
CA SER A 194 16.01 -26.35 -41.50
C SER A 194 17.17 -27.26 -41.92
N ARG A 195 18.27 -27.28 -41.15
CA ARG A 195 19.43 -28.16 -41.41
C ARG A 195 19.09 -29.63 -41.21
N GLU A 196 18.29 -29.94 -40.19
CA GLU A 196 17.86 -31.31 -39.91
C GLU A 196 16.86 -31.80 -40.95
N PHE A 197 15.90 -30.96 -41.35
CA PHE A 197 15.00 -31.23 -42.47
C PHE A 197 15.78 -31.52 -43.77
N LEU A 198 16.82 -30.73 -44.07
CA LEU A 198 17.63 -30.90 -45.28
C LEU A 198 18.32 -32.26 -45.35
N LYS A 199 18.77 -32.82 -44.22
CA LYS A 199 19.38 -34.16 -44.18
C LYS A 199 18.38 -35.26 -44.56
N TYR A 200 17.19 -35.24 -43.97
CA TYR A 200 16.14 -36.22 -44.25
C TYR A 200 15.52 -36.03 -45.63
N PHE A 201 15.25 -34.78 -46.02
CA PHE A 201 14.68 -34.47 -47.31
C PHE A 201 15.67 -34.73 -48.45
N GLY A 202 16.96 -34.43 -48.26
CA GLY A 202 18.00 -34.70 -49.24
C GLY A 202 18.19 -36.20 -49.52
N THR A 203 18.15 -37.04 -48.48
CA THR A 203 18.20 -38.50 -48.66
C THR A 203 16.93 -39.04 -49.32
N PHE A 204 15.75 -38.55 -48.94
CA PHE A 204 14.48 -38.87 -49.61
C PHE A 204 14.48 -38.44 -51.08
N PHE A 205 14.89 -37.20 -51.38
CA PHE A 205 14.95 -36.65 -52.73
C PHE A 205 15.97 -37.40 -53.60
N GLY A 206 17.12 -37.79 -53.04
CA GLY A 206 18.09 -38.65 -53.71
C GLY A 206 17.50 -40.02 -54.08
N LEU A 207 16.84 -40.68 -53.14
CA LEU A 207 16.22 -42.00 -53.40
C LEU A 207 15.05 -41.90 -54.39
N ALA A 208 14.20 -40.88 -54.25
CA ALA A 208 13.06 -40.63 -55.13
C ALA A 208 13.50 -40.26 -56.55
N SER A 209 14.50 -39.39 -56.70
CA SER A 209 15.03 -38.99 -58.02
C SER A 209 15.67 -40.18 -58.73
N LEU A 210 16.44 -41.02 -58.05
CA LEU A 210 16.98 -42.26 -58.61
C LEU A 210 15.86 -43.23 -59.00
N GLY A 211 14.91 -43.50 -58.11
CA GLY A 211 13.78 -44.40 -58.36
C GLY A 211 12.91 -43.96 -59.55
N LEU A 212 12.57 -42.67 -59.62
CA LEU A 212 11.81 -42.09 -60.73
C LEU A 212 12.61 -42.08 -62.03
N SER A 213 13.92 -41.83 -61.99
CA SER A 213 14.80 -41.87 -63.17
C SER A 213 14.90 -43.28 -63.75
N VAL A 214 15.16 -44.28 -62.90
CA VAL A 214 15.19 -45.69 -63.31
C VAL A 214 13.82 -46.13 -63.85
N GLY A 215 12.73 -45.72 -63.19
CA GLY A 215 11.36 -45.99 -63.62
C GLY A 215 11.01 -45.35 -64.97
N ALA A 216 11.43 -44.11 -65.20
CA ALA A 216 11.21 -43.38 -66.44
C ALA A 216 11.95 -44.02 -67.63
N ILE A 217 13.19 -44.48 -67.41
CA ILE A 217 13.99 -45.20 -68.42
C ILE A 217 13.33 -46.56 -68.74
N LYS A 218 12.95 -47.34 -67.73
CA LYS A 218 12.37 -48.68 -67.91
C LYS A 218 10.98 -48.65 -68.56
N LYS A 219 10.13 -47.67 -68.21
CA LYS A 219 8.78 -47.51 -68.81
C LYS A 219 8.76 -46.62 -70.07
N ARG A 220 9.89 -46.04 -70.50
CA ARG A 220 9.99 -45.03 -71.58
C ARG A 220 8.95 -43.90 -71.46
N ARG A 221 8.69 -43.43 -70.23
CA ARG A 221 7.73 -42.33 -69.97
C ARG A 221 8.42 -41.20 -69.19
N PRO A 222 8.84 -40.11 -69.85
CA PRO A 222 9.54 -39.01 -69.19
C PRO A 222 8.67 -38.23 -68.20
N GLY A 223 7.33 -38.30 -68.34
CA GLY A 223 6.39 -37.64 -67.42
C GLY A 223 6.46 -38.10 -65.96
N LEU A 224 7.08 -39.26 -65.66
CA LEU A 224 7.32 -39.69 -64.28
C LEU A 224 8.28 -38.76 -63.51
N LEU A 225 9.09 -37.95 -64.20
CA LEU A 225 10.01 -36.99 -63.58
C LEU A 225 9.32 -35.68 -63.16
N GLY A 226 8.05 -35.48 -63.52
CA GLY A 226 7.29 -34.27 -63.18
C GLY A 226 7.39 -33.84 -61.72
N PRO A 227 7.31 -34.74 -60.72
CA PRO A 227 7.43 -34.39 -59.30
C PRO A 227 8.82 -33.90 -58.88
N ILE A 228 9.88 -34.16 -59.64
CA ILE A 228 11.25 -33.78 -59.28
C ILE A 228 11.43 -32.26 -59.33
N VAL A 229 10.76 -31.57 -60.27
CA VAL A 229 10.86 -30.11 -60.43
C VAL A 229 10.36 -29.35 -59.19
N PRO A 230 9.12 -29.55 -58.71
CA PRO A 230 8.65 -28.87 -57.50
C PRO A 230 9.40 -29.32 -56.23
N LEU A 231 9.79 -30.60 -56.12
CA LEU A 231 10.59 -31.08 -54.99
C LEU A 231 12.00 -30.47 -54.98
N GLY A 232 12.61 -30.29 -56.15
CA GLY A 232 13.92 -29.63 -56.31
C GLY A 232 13.85 -28.14 -55.98
N PHE A 233 12.75 -27.47 -56.32
CA PHE A 233 12.52 -26.08 -55.91
C PHE A 233 12.43 -25.94 -54.38
N ILE A 234 11.67 -26.84 -53.72
CA ILE A 234 11.59 -26.88 -52.25
C ILE A 234 12.99 -27.15 -51.65
N PHE A 235 13.75 -28.07 -52.23
CA PHE A 235 15.11 -28.37 -51.76
C PHE A 235 16.04 -27.16 -51.86
N ALA A 236 16.02 -26.45 -52.99
CA ALA A 236 16.82 -25.24 -53.20
C ALA A 236 16.41 -24.12 -52.24
N TYR A 237 15.11 -23.93 -52.00
CA TYR A 237 14.61 -22.98 -51.01
C TYR A 237 15.11 -23.32 -49.61
N GLN A 238 15.05 -24.59 -49.19
CA GLN A 238 15.53 -24.99 -47.87
C GLN A 238 17.05 -24.93 -47.72
N LEU A 239 17.80 -25.09 -48.81
CA LEU A 239 19.25 -24.84 -48.85
C LEU A 239 19.58 -23.37 -48.57
N ASP A 240 18.88 -22.43 -49.22
CA ASP A 240 19.06 -20.99 -48.99
C ASP A 240 18.61 -20.56 -47.58
N MET A 241 17.56 -21.18 -47.04
CA MET A 241 17.13 -21.01 -45.64
C MET A 241 18.17 -21.48 -44.61
N ALA A 242 18.81 -22.63 -44.85
CA ALA A 242 19.68 -23.30 -43.88
C ALA A 242 21.13 -22.76 -43.86
N TYR A 243 21.62 -22.34 -45.03
CA TYR A 243 23.02 -21.93 -45.23
C TYR A 243 23.18 -20.61 -45.97
N GLY A 244 22.14 -20.12 -46.64
CA GLY A 244 22.21 -18.94 -47.48
C GLY A 244 21.88 -17.64 -46.74
N THR A 245 21.69 -16.58 -47.53
CA THR A 245 21.49 -15.21 -47.03
C THR A 245 20.01 -14.86 -46.82
N PHE A 246 19.10 -15.79 -47.10
CA PHE A 246 17.66 -15.54 -47.06
C PHE A 246 17.18 -15.00 -45.70
N VAL A 247 17.65 -15.56 -44.59
CA VAL A 247 17.28 -15.11 -43.24
C VAL A 247 17.72 -13.67 -42.97
N TYR A 248 18.90 -13.27 -43.45
CA TYR A 248 19.39 -11.89 -43.30
C TYR A 248 18.58 -10.92 -44.15
N ARG A 249 18.30 -11.27 -45.41
CA ARG A 249 17.45 -10.47 -46.31
C ARG A 249 16.04 -10.30 -45.77
N MET A 250 15.43 -11.34 -45.21
CA MET A 250 14.12 -11.23 -44.57
C MET A 250 14.14 -10.33 -43.34
N ARG A 251 15.21 -10.38 -42.53
CA ARG A 251 15.35 -9.47 -41.38
C ARG A 251 15.47 -8.02 -41.84
N GLU A 252 16.30 -7.76 -42.85
CA GLU A 252 16.48 -6.43 -43.45
C GLU A 252 15.17 -5.90 -44.03
N GLU A 253 14.43 -6.73 -44.78
CA GLU A 253 13.11 -6.37 -45.31
C GLU A 253 12.12 -6.09 -44.17
N ALA A 254 12.14 -6.88 -43.09
CA ALA A 254 11.29 -6.65 -41.92
C ALA A 254 11.63 -5.33 -41.21
N GLU A 255 12.91 -4.99 -41.09
CA GLU A 255 13.37 -3.69 -40.56
C GLU A 255 12.92 -2.53 -41.45
N ASN A 256 13.03 -2.69 -42.76
CA ASN A 256 12.55 -1.72 -43.74
C ASN A 256 11.02 -1.53 -43.64
N ILE A 257 10.24 -2.61 -43.51
CA ILE A 257 8.77 -2.53 -43.33
C ILE A 257 8.41 -1.83 -42.02
N MET A 258 9.10 -2.12 -40.91
CA MET A 258 8.89 -1.43 -39.65
C MET A 258 9.19 0.07 -39.73
N ALA A 259 10.17 0.47 -40.54
CA ALA A 259 10.59 1.87 -40.68
C ALA A 259 9.76 2.65 -41.72
N ALA A 260 9.50 2.06 -42.90
CA ALA A 260 8.90 2.73 -44.05
C ALA A 260 7.39 2.48 -44.18
N GLU A 261 6.90 1.35 -43.70
CA GLU A 261 5.50 0.91 -43.89
C GLU A 261 4.74 0.72 -42.56
N GLY A 262 5.09 1.49 -41.52
CA GLY A 262 4.47 1.38 -40.20
C GLY A 262 2.93 1.42 -40.20
N ASN A 263 2.32 2.18 -41.11
CA ASN A 263 0.85 2.26 -41.27
C ASN A 263 0.20 0.91 -41.60
N ARG A 264 0.90 0.01 -42.32
CA ARG A 264 0.40 -1.35 -42.64
C ARG A 264 0.46 -2.32 -41.45
N LEU A 265 1.25 -1.99 -40.43
CA LEU A 265 1.39 -2.78 -39.20
C LEU A 265 0.38 -2.35 -38.13
N GLU A 266 -0.33 -1.25 -38.34
CA GLU A 266 -1.38 -0.79 -37.43
C GLU A 266 -2.58 -1.74 -37.48
N LEU A 267 -3.00 -2.22 -36.31
CA LEU A 267 -4.23 -2.99 -36.22
C LEU A 267 -5.41 -2.07 -36.60
N PRO A 268 -6.37 -2.53 -37.43
CA PRO A 268 -7.49 -1.70 -37.91
C PRO A 268 -8.39 -1.12 -36.80
N HIS A 269 -8.24 -1.56 -35.56
CA HIS A 269 -8.98 -1.08 -34.38
C HIS A 269 -8.06 -0.59 -33.24
N GLY A 270 -6.77 -0.40 -33.52
CA GLY A 270 -5.76 -0.09 -32.52
C GLY A 270 -5.58 -1.20 -31.46
N ILE A 271 -4.81 -0.90 -30.43
CA ILE A 271 -4.71 -1.76 -29.25
C ILE A 271 -6.08 -1.86 -28.56
N PRO A 272 -6.59 -3.07 -28.25
CA PRO A 272 -7.85 -3.24 -27.54
C PRO A 272 -7.79 -2.50 -26.20
N THR A 273 -8.47 -1.36 -26.13
CA THR A 273 -8.65 -0.61 -24.90
C THR A 273 -9.59 -1.40 -23.99
N PHE A 274 -9.43 -1.25 -22.67
CA PHE A 274 -10.30 -1.91 -21.69
C PHE A 274 -11.80 -1.73 -22.02
N GLU A 275 -12.17 -0.57 -22.53
CA GLU A 275 -13.53 -0.25 -22.96
C GLU A 275 -14.03 -1.08 -24.16
N SER A 276 -13.18 -1.36 -25.16
CA SER A 276 -13.57 -2.19 -26.31
C SER A 276 -13.74 -3.66 -25.91
N ILE A 277 -12.96 -4.14 -24.95
CA ILE A 277 -13.07 -5.48 -24.35
C ILE A 277 -14.36 -5.59 -23.53
N GLU A 278 -14.67 -4.60 -22.69
CA GLU A 278 -15.88 -4.57 -21.87
C GLU A 278 -17.15 -4.52 -22.73
N LYS A 279 -17.12 -3.72 -23.82
CA LYS A 279 -18.22 -3.61 -24.78
C LYS A 279 -18.46 -4.93 -25.51
N ALA A 280 -17.40 -5.62 -25.94
CA ALA A 280 -17.49 -6.95 -26.55
C ALA A 280 -18.05 -8.01 -25.57
N ARG A 281 -17.65 -7.95 -24.29
CA ARG A 281 -18.16 -8.85 -23.24
C ARG A 281 -19.65 -8.62 -22.98
N ARG A 282 -20.10 -7.36 -22.89
CA ARG A 282 -21.53 -7.03 -22.72
C ARG A 282 -22.36 -7.49 -23.91
N ALA A 283 -21.91 -7.22 -25.14
CA ALA A 283 -22.61 -7.66 -26.35
C ALA A 283 -22.77 -9.19 -26.39
N LYS A 284 -21.73 -9.94 -25.98
CA LYS A 284 -21.79 -11.41 -25.88
C LYS A 284 -22.81 -11.88 -24.84
N ASN A 285 -22.84 -11.25 -23.66
CA ASN A 285 -23.82 -11.55 -22.61
C ASN A 285 -25.26 -11.23 -23.04
N THR A 286 -25.45 -10.15 -23.81
CA THR A 286 -26.76 -9.79 -24.36
C THR A 286 -27.23 -10.80 -25.40
N LEU A 287 -26.33 -11.26 -26.29
CA LEU A 287 -26.64 -12.27 -27.31
C LEU A 287 -27.00 -13.63 -26.71
N THR A 288 -26.30 -14.06 -25.65
CA THR A 288 -26.65 -15.28 -24.91
C THR A 288 -28.01 -15.17 -24.24
N ALA A 289 -28.36 -14.00 -23.69
CA ALA A 289 -29.67 -13.77 -23.08
C ALA A 289 -30.82 -13.74 -24.11
N PHE A 290 -30.55 -13.39 -25.37
CA PHE A 290 -31.53 -13.47 -26.46
C PHE A 290 -31.73 -14.89 -26.99
N LEU A 291 -30.71 -15.75 -26.92
CA LEU A 291 -30.78 -17.15 -27.36
C LEU A 291 -31.39 -18.08 -26.31
N GLU A 292 -31.47 -17.67 -25.04
CA GLU A 292 -32.14 -18.39 -23.95
C GLU A 292 -33.66 -18.08 -23.84
N LYS A 293 -34.22 -17.27 -24.73
CA LYS A 293 -35.67 -17.01 -24.84
C LYS A 293 -36.27 -17.70 -26.06
#